data_AF-A0A831KNB4-F1
#
_entry.id   AF-A0A831KNB4-F1
#
_cell.length_a   1.000
_cell.length_b   1.000
_cell.length_c   1.000
_cell.angle_alpha   90.00
_cell.angle_beta   90.00
_cell.angle_gamma   90.00
#
_symmetry.space_group_name_H-M   'P 1'
#
loop_
_entity.id
_entity.type
_entity.pdbx_description
1 polymer ?
#
loop_
_entity_poly.entity_id
_entity_poly.type
_entity_poly.pdbx_seq_one_letter_code
_entity_poly.pdbx_strand_id
1 'polypeptide(L)'
;MNGNTNKTDAFLKNTSIWEGEFTNYINRAGGVTQQGKIIIETEFQNGIVVQRNIFVRPDGTRSNYVGIARMRIEGNKLLWDGETEEDPNTGAKIRNHSFEGFVTDDQIYILETYDEVLPAGDVERRRNTTHYCFLSESEAVMTANVYVNDELLVFAYTRLWKKK
;
A
#
# COMPACT_ATOMS: atom_id res chain seq x y z
N MET A 1 15.76 -31.26 2.97
CA MET A 1 15.72 -29.79 2.78
C MET A 1 14.27 -29.41 2.57
N ASN A 2 13.61 -28.87 3.59
CA ASN A 2 12.27 -28.30 3.40
C ASN A 2 12.47 -27.00 2.62
N GLY A 3 12.10 -27.00 1.34
CA GLY A 3 12.10 -25.79 0.55
C GLY A 3 11.04 -24.86 1.12
N ASN A 4 11.44 -23.93 1.99
CA ASN A 4 10.60 -22.78 2.30
C ASN A 4 10.44 -22.02 0.98
N THR A 5 9.27 -22.13 0.35
CA THR A 5 8.92 -21.20 -0.72
C THR A 5 8.84 -19.81 -0.12
N ASN A 6 9.51 -18.85 -0.77
CA ASN A 6 9.41 -17.45 -0.40
C ASN A 6 8.00 -16.96 -0.77
N LYS A 7 7.12 -16.84 0.23
CA LYS A 7 5.70 -16.49 0.05
C LYS A 7 5.55 -15.07 -0.49
N THR A 8 6.47 -14.17 -0.16
CA THR A 8 6.44 -12.79 -0.66
C THR A 8 6.68 -12.71 -2.16
N ASP A 9 7.39 -13.69 -2.75
CA ASP A 9 7.58 -13.75 -4.21
C ASP A 9 6.25 -13.96 -4.94
N ALA A 10 5.29 -14.66 -4.33
CA ALA A 10 3.96 -14.85 -4.90
C ALA A 10 3.17 -13.54 -5.04
N PHE A 11 3.56 -12.50 -4.28
CA PHE A 11 2.99 -11.16 -4.28
C PHE A 11 3.83 -10.16 -5.10
N LEU A 12 5.14 -10.11 -4.84
CA LEU A 12 6.06 -9.11 -5.41
C LEU A 12 6.54 -9.45 -6.83
N LYS A 13 6.84 -10.72 -7.10
CA LYS A 13 7.53 -11.15 -8.34
C LYS A 13 6.60 -11.76 -9.38
N ASN A 14 5.30 -11.60 -9.20
CA ASN A 14 4.27 -12.11 -10.09
C ASN A 14 3.24 -11.03 -10.37
N THR A 15 2.77 -10.97 -11.61
CA THR A 15 1.56 -10.21 -11.90
C THR A 15 0.37 -10.93 -11.26
N SER A 16 -0.29 -10.29 -10.30
CA SER A 16 -1.37 -10.93 -9.54
C SER A 16 -2.37 -9.93 -8.99
N ILE A 17 -3.56 -10.42 -8.66
CA ILE A 17 -4.60 -9.64 -7.99
C ILE A 17 -4.87 -10.27 -6.64
N TRP A 18 -4.83 -9.45 -5.59
CA TRP A 18 -5.16 -9.82 -4.22
C TRP A 18 -6.35 -9.01 -3.77
N GLU A 19 -7.34 -9.63 -3.14
CA GLU A 19 -8.47 -8.87 -2.60
C GLU A 19 -8.95 -9.39 -1.26
N GLY A 20 -9.61 -8.51 -0.51
CA GLY A 20 -10.13 -8.80 0.81
C GLY A 20 -11.12 -7.76 1.28
N GLU A 21 -12.04 -8.19 2.14
CA GLU A 21 -12.90 -7.28 2.88
C GLU A 21 -12.02 -6.35 3.72
N PHE A 22 -12.26 -5.05 3.57
CA PHE A 22 -11.43 -3.99 4.09
C PHE A 22 -12.25 -3.16 5.05
N THR A 23 -11.74 -3.02 6.27
CA THR A 23 -12.29 -2.09 7.25
C THR A 23 -11.19 -1.13 7.62
N ASN A 24 -11.49 0.16 7.56
CA ASN A 24 -10.61 1.18 8.09
C ASN A 24 -11.37 2.13 9.04
N TYR A 25 -10.64 2.68 9.99
CA TYR A 25 -11.11 3.76 10.84
C TYR A 25 -10.50 5.06 10.35
N ILE A 26 -11.35 6.05 10.02
CA ILE A 26 -10.93 7.38 9.59
C ILE A 26 -11.22 8.40 10.70
N ASN A 27 -10.16 8.86 11.35
CA ASN A 27 -10.25 9.73 12.51
C ASN A 27 -10.76 11.14 12.14
N ARG A 28 -10.25 11.76 11.07
CA ARG A 28 -10.62 13.13 10.66
C ARG A 28 -12.09 13.30 10.25
N ALA A 29 -12.81 12.19 9.99
CA ALA A 29 -14.22 12.22 9.65
C ALA A 29 -15.14 12.11 10.88
N GLY A 30 -14.67 12.48 12.07
CA GLY A 30 -15.40 12.24 13.32
C GLY A 30 -15.31 10.79 13.80
N GLY A 31 -14.25 10.08 13.40
CA GLY A 31 -14.03 8.69 13.77
C GLY A 31 -14.96 7.71 13.07
N VAL A 32 -15.05 7.79 11.74
CA VAL A 32 -15.93 6.93 10.94
C VAL A 32 -15.22 5.65 10.55
N THR A 33 -15.88 4.52 10.78
CA THR A 33 -15.49 3.24 10.20
C THR A 33 -16.00 3.17 8.77
N GLN A 34 -15.11 2.98 7.79
CA GLN A 34 -15.51 2.64 6.43
C GLN A 34 -15.30 1.14 6.19
N GLN A 35 -16.27 0.57 5.48
CA GLN A 35 -16.25 -0.82 5.05
C GLN A 35 -16.30 -0.87 3.54
N GLY A 36 -15.68 -1.89 2.98
CA GLY A 36 -15.68 -2.17 1.55
C GLY A 36 -14.71 -3.29 1.27
N LYS A 37 -14.16 -3.30 0.06
CA LYS A 37 -13.17 -4.27 -0.38
C LYS A 37 -11.93 -3.53 -0.87
N ILE A 38 -10.74 -4.02 -0.53
CA ILE A 38 -9.51 -3.59 -1.18
C ILE A 38 -9.14 -4.59 -2.28
N ILE A 39 -8.70 -4.08 -3.41
CA ILE A 39 -8.08 -4.83 -4.49
C ILE A 39 -6.65 -4.31 -4.61
N ILE A 40 -5.69 -5.22 -4.59
CA ILE A 40 -4.27 -4.94 -4.78
C ILE A 40 -3.83 -5.66 -6.03
N GLU A 41 -3.49 -4.89 -7.05
CA GLU A 41 -2.94 -5.39 -8.29
C GLU A 41 -1.42 -5.23 -8.23
N THR A 42 -0.69 -6.32 -8.39
CA THR A 42 0.76 -6.31 -8.53
C THR A 42 1.15 -6.67 -9.95
N GLU A 43 2.18 -6.03 -10.45
CA GLU A 43 2.78 -6.26 -11.75
C GLU A 43 4.29 -6.27 -11.57
N PHE A 44 4.96 -7.27 -12.13
CA PHE A 44 6.41 -7.39 -12.02
C PHE A 44 7.06 -7.46 -13.39
N GLN A 45 7.93 -6.51 -13.69
CA GLN A 45 8.67 -6.48 -14.94
C GLN A 45 10.07 -5.90 -14.72
N ASN A 46 11.09 -6.56 -15.26
CA ASN A 46 12.48 -6.08 -15.24
C ASN A 46 13.01 -5.69 -13.84
N GLY A 47 12.62 -6.43 -12.79
CA GLY A 47 13.05 -6.14 -11.41
C GLY A 47 12.26 -5.05 -10.69
N ILE A 48 11.24 -4.49 -11.36
CA ILE A 48 10.36 -3.44 -10.84
C ILE A 48 8.99 -4.04 -10.53
N VAL A 49 8.49 -3.74 -9.33
CA VAL A 49 7.13 -4.04 -8.87
C VAL A 49 6.29 -2.78 -9.00
N VAL A 50 5.16 -2.87 -9.69
CA VAL A 50 4.11 -1.86 -9.67
C VAL A 50 2.95 -2.42 -8.86
N GLN A 51 2.60 -1.77 -7.75
CA GLN A 51 1.46 -2.10 -6.92
C GLN A 51 0.39 -1.02 -7.05
N ARG A 52 -0.87 -1.42 -7.25
CA ARG A 52 -2.03 -0.52 -7.31
C ARG A 52 -3.06 -0.96 -6.27
N ASN A 53 -3.41 -0.06 -5.35
CA ASN A 53 -4.36 -0.27 -4.27
C ASN A 53 -5.67 0.45 -4.60
N ILE A 54 -6.74 -0.32 -4.78
CA ILE A 54 -8.05 0.16 -5.22
C ILE A 54 -9.08 -0.17 -4.15
N PHE A 55 -9.71 0.85 -3.59
CA PHE A 55 -10.84 0.66 -2.68
C PHE A 55 -12.15 0.56 -3.45
N VAL A 56 -12.99 -0.41 -3.10
CA VAL A 56 -14.32 -0.64 -3.65
C VAL A 56 -15.33 -0.52 -2.54
N ARG A 57 -16.32 0.36 -2.70
CA ARG A 57 -17.39 0.60 -1.74
C ARG A 57 -18.36 -0.60 -1.66
N PRO A 58 -19.18 -0.70 -0.59
CA PRO A 58 -20.14 -1.81 -0.44
C PRO A 58 -21.16 -1.94 -1.57
N ASP A 59 -21.46 -0.83 -2.26
CA ASP A 59 -22.35 -0.80 -3.43
C ASP A 59 -21.66 -1.28 -4.73
N GLY A 60 -20.39 -1.67 -4.67
CA GLY A 60 -19.58 -2.09 -5.81
C GLY A 60 -18.86 -0.94 -6.53
N THR A 61 -19.08 0.31 -6.14
CA THR A 61 -18.46 1.48 -6.77
C THR A 61 -16.97 1.56 -6.43
N ARG A 62 -16.12 1.58 -7.46
CA ARG A 62 -14.67 1.82 -7.29
C ARG A 62 -14.42 3.26 -6.82
N SER A 63 -13.49 3.44 -5.88
CA SER A 63 -13.00 4.77 -5.50
C SER A 63 -12.27 5.40 -6.68
N ASN A 64 -12.38 6.73 -6.80
CA ASN A 64 -11.58 7.50 -7.75
C ASN A 64 -10.12 7.62 -7.28
N TYR A 65 -9.84 7.33 -6.01
CA TYR A 65 -8.50 7.29 -5.46
C TYR A 65 -7.86 5.92 -5.68
N VAL A 66 -6.67 5.89 -6.28
CA VAL A 66 -5.83 4.70 -6.43
C VAL A 66 -4.45 4.98 -5.86
N GLY A 67 -4.05 4.21 -4.85
CA GLY A 67 -2.68 4.27 -4.33
C GLY A 67 -1.75 3.50 -5.25
N ILE A 68 -0.71 4.13 -5.79
CA ILE A 68 0.25 3.50 -6.69
C ILE A 68 1.63 3.53 -6.06
N ALA A 69 2.26 2.36 -5.92
CA ALA A 69 3.64 2.25 -5.49
C ALA A 69 4.48 1.56 -6.56
N ARG A 70 5.58 2.20 -6.95
CA ARG A 70 6.55 1.66 -7.92
C ARG A 70 7.87 1.41 -7.20
N MET A 71 8.29 0.15 -7.15
CA MET A 71 9.33 -0.31 -6.24
C MET A 71 10.36 -1.19 -6.96
N ARG A 72 11.65 -0.99 -6.67
CA ARG A 72 12.73 -1.90 -7.05
C ARG A 72 13.03 -2.87 -5.91
N ILE A 73 13.30 -4.13 -6.25
CA ILE A 73 13.72 -5.15 -5.28
C ILE A 73 15.26 -5.22 -5.28
N GLU A 74 15.88 -4.89 -4.15
CA GLU A 74 17.33 -5.00 -3.94
C GLU A 74 17.62 -5.89 -2.72
N GLY A 75 17.90 -7.17 -2.96
CA GLY A 75 18.06 -8.15 -1.89
C GLY A 75 16.77 -8.32 -1.08
N ASN A 76 16.82 -7.95 0.19
CA ASN A 76 15.67 -7.96 1.11
C ASN A 76 15.04 -6.57 1.29
N LYS A 77 15.34 -5.61 0.41
CA LYS A 77 14.79 -4.26 0.46
C LYS A 77 13.86 -3.97 -0.71
N LEU A 78 12.83 -3.18 -0.45
CA LEU A 78 12.03 -2.48 -1.46
C LEU A 78 12.43 -1.02 -1.45
N LEU A 79 12.86 -0.51 -2.59
CA LEU A 79 13.26 0.88 -2.77
C LEU A 79 12.30 1.56 -3.73
N TRP A 80 12.07 2.85 -3.54
CA TRP A 80 11.26 3.63 -4.47
C TRP A 80 11.92 3.73 -5.85
N ASP A 81 11.11 3.56 -6.90
CA ASP A 81 11.54 3.66 -8.30
C ASP A 81 11.24 5.03 -8.92
N GLY A 82 10.73 6.00 -8.15
CA GLY A 82 10.92 7.42 -8.45
C GLY A 82 10.28 7.98 -9.72
N GLU A 83 8.98 8.28 -9.74
CA GLU A 83 8.40 9.14 -10.80
C GLU A 83 7.30 10.12 -10.36
N THR A 84 6.92 10.17 -9.08
CA THR A 84 5.74 10.96 -8.68
C THR A 84 6.14 12.26 -7.96
N GLU A 85 6.27 13.36 -8.73
CA GLU A 85 6.42 14.73 -8.18
C GLU A 85 5.08 15.35 -7.76
N GLU A 86 3.96 14.76 -8.20
CA GLU A 86 2.59 15.23 -7.95
C GLU A 86 1.68 14.02 -7.71
N ASP A 87 0.89 14.04 -6.63
CA ASP A 87 -0.08 12.99 -6.36
C ASP A 87 -1.19 13.06 -7.42
N PRO A 88 -1.38 12.00 -8.24
CA PRO A 88 -2.35 12.00 -9.32
C PRO A 88 -3.80 12.07 -8.83
N ASN A 89 -4.05 11.78 -7.54
CA ASN A 89 -5.38 11.80 -6.95
C ASN A 89 -5.77 13.19 -6.44
N THR A 90 -4.81 13.98 -5.96
CA THR A 90 -5.06 15.28 -5.31
C THR A 90 -4.54 16.47 -6.12
N GLY A 91 -3.63 16.24 -7.07
CA GLY A 91 -2.88 17.28 -7.78
C GLY A 91 -1.88 18.02 -6.89
N ALA A 92 -1.62 17.50 -5.68
CA ALA A 92 -0.72 18.12 -4.73
C ALA A 92 0.73 17.73 -5.02
N LYS A 93 1.65 18.68 -4.83
CA LYS A 93 3.07 18.42 -5.07
C LYS A 93 3.66 17.61 -3.93
N ILE A 94 4.44 16.59 -4.26
CA ILE A 94 5.13 15.73 -3.31
C ILE A 94 6.57 16.20 -3.14
N ARG A 95 7.03 16.36 -1.89
CA ARG A 95 8.41 16.72 -1.55
C ARG A 95 8.91 15.89 -0.38
N ASN A 96 10.23 15.89 -0.18
CA ASN A 96 10.90 15.18 0.92
C ASN A 96 10.47 13.70 1.01
N HIS A 97 10.20 13.08 -0.14
CA HIS A 97 9.72 11.71 -0.21
C HIS A 97 10.84 10.76 0.22
N SER A 98 10.50 9.89 1.17
CA SER A 98 11.36 8.83 1.67
C SER A 98 10.51 7.57 1.75
N PHE A 99 11.04 6.49 1.18
CA PHE A 99 10.37 5.20 1.12
C PHE A 99 11.39 4.12 1.43
N GLU A 100 11.08 3.28 2.40
CA GLU A 100 11.87 2.10 2.74
C GLU A 100 10.94 0.92 2.97
N GLY A 101 11.22 -0.19 2.27
CA GLY A 101 10.58 -1.46 2.57
C GLY A 101 11.59 -2.57 2.88
N PHE A 102 11.15 -3.52 3.70
CA PHE A 102 11.91 -4.68 4.13
C PHE A 102 11.10 -5.96 3.84
N VAL A 103 11.78 -6.99 3.33
CA VAL A 103 11.19 -8.23 2.86
C VAL A 103 11.84 -9.42 3.56
N THR A 104 11.03 -10.32 4.11
CA THR A 104 11.44 -11.67 4.55
C THR A 104 10.78 -12.72 3.66
N ASP A 105 10.94 -14.01 3.98
CA ASP A 105 10.25 -15.08 3.26
C ASP A 105 8.73 -15.01 3.38
N ASP A 106 8.20 -14.36 4.42
CA ASP A 106 6.79 -14.35 4.76
C ASP A 106 6.24 -12.98 5.20
N GLN A 107 7.03 -11.92 5.13
CA GLN A 107 6.60 -10.58 5.53
C GLN A 107 7.14 -9.49 4.61
N ILE A 108 6.34 -8.44 4.45
CA ILE A 108 6.75 -7.19 3.82
C ILE A 108 6.35 -6.05 4.74
N TYR A 109 7.31 -5.21 5.13
CA TYR A 109 7.05 -3.97 5.84
C TYR A 109 7.44 -2.80 4.94
N ILE A 110 6.60 -1.78 4.85
CA ILE A 110 6.85 -0.56 4.07
C ILE A 110 6.57 0.65 4.95
N LEU A 111 7.53 1.58 4.99
CA LEU A 111 7.39 2.91 5.56
C LEU A 111 7.59 3.92 4.44
N GLU A 112 6.65 4.84 4.32
CA GLU A 112 6.69 5.96 3.40
C GLU A 112 6.40 7.26 4.16
N THR A 113 7.19 8.29 3.90
CA THR A 113 6.98 9.63 4.44
C THR A 113 7.20 10.65 3.34
N TYR A 114 6.36 11.69 3.31
CA TYR A 114 6.48 12.78 2.35
C TYR A 114 5.71 14.01 2.83
N ASP A 115 6.01 15.15 2.23
CA ASP A 115 5.22 16.36 2.40
C ASP A 115 4.33 16.55 1.16
N GLU A 116 3.04 16.78 1.40
CA GLU A 116 2.06 17.14 0.38
C GLU A 116 1.84 18.66 0.43
N VAL A 117 2.14 19.36 -0.67
CA VAL A 117 1.90 20.80 -0.81
C VAL A 117 0.56 20.99 -1.51
N LEU A 118 -0.46 21.40 -0.76
CA LEU A 118 -1.81 21.60 -1.25
C LEU A 118 -1.89 22.81 -2.19
N PRO A 119 -2.90 22.90 -3.08
CA PRO A 119 -3.05 24.03 -4.00
C PRO A 119 -3.09 25.42 -3.35
N ALA A 120 -3.56 25.50 -2.09
CA ALA A 120 -3.59 26.73 -1.30
C ALA A 120 -2.23 27.15 -0.72
N GLY A 121 -1.21 26.28 -0.82
CA GLY A 121 0.14 26.50 -0.29
C GLY A 121 0.39 25.88 1.09
N ASP A 122 -0.64 25.34 1.74
CA ASP A 122 -0.50 24.59 2.99
C ASP A 122 0.31 23.30 2.76
N VAL A 123 1.08 22.92 3.78
CA VAL A 123 1.92 21.71 3.73
C VAL A 123 1.41 20.71 4.77
N GLU A 124 1.13 19.49 4.33
CA GLU A 124 0.79 18.37 5.20
C GLU A 124 1.86 17.29 5.17
N ARG A 125 2.39 16.93 6.34
CA ARG A 125 3.34 15.82 6.48
C ARG A 125 2.58 14.50 6.51
N ARG A 126 2.86 13.61 5.58
CA ARG A 126 2.27 12.27 5.47
C ARG A 126 3.24 11.22 5.99
N ARG A 127 2.73 10.24 6.72
CA ARG A 127 3.45 9.00 7.07
C ARG A 127 2.53 7.81 6.89
N ASN A 128 2.89 6.93 5.96
CA ASN A 128 2.17 5.71 5.64
C ASN A 128 3.02 4.51 6.07
N THR A 129 2.43 3.58 6.80
CA THR A 129 3.05 2.28 7.09
C THR A 129 2.15 1.18 6.59
N THR A 130 2.68 0.22 5.84
CA THR A 130 1.95 -0.98 5.41
C THR A 130 2.74 -2.21 5.81
N HIS A 131 2.06 -3.20 6.39
CA HIS A 131 2.65 -4.49 6.73
C HIS A 131 1.81 -5.62 6.17
N TYR A 132 2.47 -6.55 5.48
CA TYR A 132 1.92 -7.79 5.01
C TYR A 132 2.56 -8.96 5.76
N CYS A 133 1.73 -9.86 6.26
CA CYS A 133 2.13 -11.14 6.85
C CYS A 133 1.50 -12.28 6.05
N PHE A 134 2.33 -13.05 5.35
CA PHE A 134 1.91 -14.09 4.42
C PHE A 134 1.72 -15.42 5.13
N LEU A 135 0.46 -15.87 5.15
CA LEU A 135 0.07 -17.16 5.69
C LEU A 135 0.42 -18.28 4.69
N SER A 136 0.23 -18.00 3.40
CA SER A 136 0.63 -18.86 2.28
C SER A 136 0.96 -18.02 1.03
N GLU A 137 1.29 -18.67 -0.10
CA GLU A 137 1.48 -18.01 -1.40
C GLU A 137 0.19 -17.42 -1.99
N SER A 138 -0.98 -17.75 -1.43
CA SER A 138 -2.28 -17.24 -1.87
C SER A 138 -3.04 -16.47 -0.80
N GLU A 139 -2.42 -16.21 0.35
CA GLU A 139 -3.11 -15.62 1.49
C GLU A 139 -2.18 -14.76 2.36
N ALA A 140 -2.63 -13.55 2.71
CA ALA A 140 -1.91 -12.64 3.58
C ALA A 140 -2.84 -11.85 4.50
N VAL A 141 -2.31 -11.41 5.63
CA VAL A 141 -2.90 -10.36 6.46
C VAL A 141 -2.19 -9.06 6.12
N MET A 142 -2.95 -8.00 5.82
CA MET A 142 -2.42 -6.65 5.62
C MET A 142 -2.92 -5.73 6.73
N THR A 143 -2.02 -4.92 7.26
CA THR A 143 -2.34 -3.77 8.10
C THR A 143 -1.77 -2.50 7.48
N ALA A 144 -2.44 -1.38 7.66
CA ALA A 144 -1.94 -0.10 7.20
C ALA A 144 -2.31 1.02 8.18
N ASN A 145 -1.38 1.97 8.36
CA ASN A 145 -1.60 3.20 9.11
C ASN A 145 -1.24 4.40 8.24
N VAL A 146 -2.05 5.44 8.28
CA VAL A 146 -1.79 6.72 7.62
C VAL A 146 -1.87 7.80 8.68
N TYR A 147 -0.85 8.63 8.74
CA TYR A 147 -0.78 9.81 9.59
C TYR A 147 -0.66 11.07 8.75
N VAL A 148 -1.25 12.16 9.25
CA VAL A 148 -1.15 13.49 8.66
C VAL A 148 -0.81 14.47 9.77
N ASN A 149 0.30 15.20 9.63
CA ASN A 149 0.83 16.09 10.67
C ASN A 149 0.93 15.39 12.02
N ASP A 150 1.48 14.16 12.00
CA ASP A 150 1.68 13.29 13.17
C ASP A 150 0.39 12.79 13.85
N GLU A 151 -0.78 13.13 13.32
CA GLU A 151 -2.08 12.63 13.79
C GLU A 151 -2.52 11.40 12.98
N LEU A 152 -3.01 10.36 13.65
CA LEU A 152 -3.56 9.18 12.99
C LEU A 152 -4.79 9.58 12.17
N LEU A 153 -4.73 9.35 10.87
CA LEU A 153 -5.84 9.53 9.94
C LEU A 153 -6.55 8.21 9.68
N VAL A 154 -5.80 7.16 9.30
CA VAL A 154 -6.35 5.86 8.94
C VAL A 154 -5.65 4.76 9.72
N PHE A 155 -6.44 3.86 10.31
CA PHE A 155 -5.99 2.52 10.70
C PHE A 155 -6.80 1.51 9.90
N ALA A 156 -6.13 0.56 9.23
CA ALA A 156 -6.79 -0.43 8.39
C ALA A 156 -6.23 -1.83 8.60
N TYR A 157 -7.11 -2.81 8.44
CA TYR A 157 -6.78 -4.22 8.43
C TYR A 157 -7.63 -4.96 7.40
N THR A 158 -7.04 -5.97 6.76
CA THR A 158 -7.74 -6.87 5.86
C THR A 158 -7.01 -8.20 5.75
N ARG A 159 -7.78 -9.25 5.46
CA ARG A 159 -7.25 -10.54 5.03
C ARG A 159 -7.38 -10.62 3.51
N LEU A 160 -6.25 -10.76 2.83
CA LEU A 160 -6.13 -10.79 1.39
C LEU A 160 -6.05 -12.23 0.88
N TRP A 161 -6.70 -12.46 -0.24
CA TRP A 161 -6.63 -13.70 -1.00
C TRP A 161 -6.17 -13.41 -2.42
N LYS A 162 -5.19 -14.18 -2.89
CA LYS A 162 -4.78 -14.15 -4.29
C LYS A 162 -5.91 -14.72 -5.15
N LYS A 163 -6.35 -13.95 -6.14
CA LYS A 163 -7.27 -14.45 -7.17
C LYS A 163 -6.59 -15.53 -8.00
N LYS A 164 -7.33 -16.60 -8.26
CA LYS A 164 -6.94 -17.68 -9.16
C LYS A 164 -7.01 -17.23 -10.61
#